data_AF-A0A3D5UL46-F1
#
_entry.id   AF-A0A3D5UL46-F1
#
_cell.length_a   1.000
_cell.length_b   1.000
_cell.length_c   1.000
_cell.angle_alpha   90.00
_cell.angle_beta   90.00
_cell.angle_gamma   90.00
#
_symmetry.space_group_name_H-M   'P 1'
#
loop_
_entity.id
_entity.type
_entity.pdbx_description
1 polymer ?
#
loop_
_entity_poly.entity_id
_entity_poly.type
_entity_poly.pdbx_seq_one_letter_code
_entity_poly.pdbx_strand_id
1 'polypeptide(L)'
;MNEVSSRIATSALFIALIVVFAHLFQGMLNGINALVIPIAIGIVFVRLKNKDRTLFVLALILTLGFLRPRQLVFMVAYLIIGRFLLQLEAPSLQNRKRTGAHVLVLTLLSMPLYLGSIVLTDLILGTNIFQISMTVFGGAFLKYGSVLLLQSFMISAAQVFLWKRIVKTNVILYKNV
;
A
#
# COMPACT_ATOMS: atom_id res chain seq x y z
N MET A 1 -0.99 -7.51 -30.08
CA MET A 1 -1.98 -7.50 -28.98
C MET A 1 -2.53 -6.09 -28.87
N ASN A 2 -3.86 -5.89 -28.97
CA ASN A 2 -4.42 -4.53 -28.93
C ASN A 2 -4.16 -3.86 -27.57
N GLU A 3 -3.96 -2.54 -27.58
CA GLU A 3 -3.61 -1.75 -26.40
C GLU A 3 -4.61 -1.93 -25.24
N VAL A 4 -5.89 -2.06 -25.58
CA VAL A 4 -6.98 -2.35 -24.63
C VAL A 4 -6.79 -3.71 -23.96
N SER A 5 -6.51 -4.76 -24.73
CA SER A 5 -6.28 -6.11 -24.20
C SER A 5 -5.06 -6.15 -23.27
N SER A 6 -4.01 -5.39 -23.59
CA SER A 6 -2.82 -5.26 -22.74
C SER A 6 -3.12 -4.59 -21.39
N ARG A 7 -3.91 -3.52 -21.40
CA ARG A 7 -4.33 -2.85 -20.15
C ARG A 7 -5.21 -3.75 -19.27
N ILE A 8 -6.19 -4.43 -19.87
CA ILE A 8 -7.05 -5.39 -19.15
C ILE A 8 -6.21 -6.50 -18.52
N ALA A 9 -5.32 -7.13 -19.29
CA ALA A 9 -4.46 -8.20 -18.79
C ALA A 9 -3.55 -7.72 -17.65
N THR A 10 -2.95 -6.53 -17.78
CA THR A 10 -2.13 -5.90 -16.74
C THR A 10 -2.94 -5.66 -15.47
N SER A 11 -4.12 -5.06 -15.58
CA SER A 11 -5.02 -4.82 -14.45
C SER A 11 -5.45 -6.11 -13.77
N ALA A 12 -5.84 -7.13 -14.53
CA ALA A 12 -6.22 -8.43 -13.99
C ALA A 12 -5.05 -9.10 -13.25
N LEU A 13 -3.84 -9.05 -13.80
CA LEU A 13 -2.64 -9.57 -13.15
C LEU A 13 -2.38 -8.89 -11.80
N PHE A 14 -2.47 -7.56 -11.73
CA PHE A 14 -2.26 -6.84 -10.48
C PHE A 14 -3.39 -7.07 -9.47
N ILE A 15 -4.64 -7.21 -9.92
CA ILE A 15 -5.74 -7.64 -9.02
C ILE A 15 -5.44 -9.03 -8.46
N ALA A 16 -5.06 -9.99 -9.30
CA ALA A 16 -4.68 -11.33 -8.86
C ALA A 16 -3.54 -11.30 -7.84
N LEU A 17 -2.49 -10.52 -8.11
CA LEU A 17 -1.36 -10.35 -7.20
C LEU A 17 -1.81 -9.80 -5.84
N ILE A 18 -2.64 -8.74 -5.84
CA ILE A 18 -3.16 -8.14 -4.60
C ILE A 18 -4.00 -9.16 -3.83
N VAL A 19 -4.86 -9.92 -4.52
CA VAL A 19 -5.70 -10.96 -3.90
C VAL A 19 -4.85 -12.07 -3.29
N VAL A 20 -3.81 -12.54 -3.99
CA VAL A 20 -2.89 -13.57 -3.49
C VAL A 20 -2.16 -13.07 -2.25
N PHE A 21 -1.65 -11.84 -2.25
CA PHE A 21 -1.01 -11.25 -1.07
C PHE A 21 -1.98 -11.12 0.11
N ALA A 22 -3.18 -10.59 -0.14
CA ALA A 22 -4.23 -10.49 0.86
C ALA A 22 -4.67 -11.87 1.41
N HIS A 23 -4.53 -12.93 0.60
CA HIS A 23 -4.79 -14.30 1.02
C HIS A 23 -3.67 -14.84 1.92
N LEU A 24 -2.40 -14.63 1.53
CA LEU A 24 -1.22 -15.22 2.19
C LEU A 24 -0.81 -14.49 3.48
N PHE A 25 -0.90 -13.16 3.50
CA PHE A 25 -0.36 -12.35 4.58
C PHE A 25 -1.49 -11.73 5.40
N GLN A 26 -1.78 -12.32 6.55
CA GLN A 26 -2.85 -11.88 7.45
C GLN A 26 -2.31 -11.72 8.88
N GLY A 27 -3.05 -11.02 9.74
CA GLY A 27 -2.62 -10.77 11.12
C GLY A 27 -1.29 -10.02 11.20
N MET A 28 -0.31 -10.54 11.95
CA MET A 28 1.00 -9.92 12.12
C MET A 28 1.78 -9.76 10.80
N LEU A 29 1.54 -10.63 9.82
CA LEU A 29 2.20 -10.56 8.51
C LEU A 29 1.58 -9.51 7.57
N ASN A 30 0.49 -8.86 7.97
CA ASN A 30 -0.17 -7.82 7.16
C ASN A 30 0.74 -6.61 6.87
N GLY A 31 1.86 -6.46 7.61
CA GLY A 31 2.92 -5.51 7.28
C GLY A 31 3.53 -5.74 5.88
N ILE A 32 3.52 -6.97 5.36
CA ILE A 32 3.97 -7.28 3.99
C ILE A 32 2.97 -6.75 2.96
N ASN A 33 1.68 -6.93 3.20
CA ASN A 33 0.63 -6.34 2.35
C ASN A 33 0.72 -4.82 2.30
N ALA A 34 0.98 -4.24 3.46
CA ALA A 34 1.17 -2.81 3.62
C ALA A 34 2.35 -2.26 2.80
N LEU A 35 3.38 -3.07 2.53
CA LEU A 35 4.45 -2.72 1.60
C LEU A 35 4.03 -2.92 0.13
N VAL A 36 3.56 -4.12 -0.21
CA VAL A 36 3.44 -4.58 -1.61
C VAL A 36 2.18 -4.04 -2.31
N ILE A 37 1.02 -4.07 -1.65
CA ILE A 37 -0.26 -3.72 -2.27
C ILE A 37 -0.26 -2.25 -2.74
N PRO A 38 0.19 -1.26 -1.94
CA PRO A 38 0.23 0.12 -2.41
C PRO A 38 1.16 0.35 -3.59
N ILE A 39 2.28 -0.38 -3.67
CA ILE A 39 3.19 -0.33 -4.82
C ILE A 39 2.50 -0.88 -6.07
N ALA A 40 1.83 -2.04 -5.95
CA ALA A 40 1.05 -2.63 -7.04
C ALA A 40 -0.04 -1.67 -7.55
N ILE A 41 -0.79 -1.05 -6.65
CA ILE A 41 -1.81 -0.03 -6.97
C ILE A 41 -1.15 1.16 -7.69
N GLY A 42 -0.04 1.66 -7.15
CA GLY A 42 0.71 2.77 -7.76
C GLY A 42 1.12 2.46 -9.19
N ILE A 43 1.70 1.26 -9.45
CA ILE A 43 2.14 0.85 -10.79
C ILE A 43 0.97 0.86 -11.77
N VAL A 44 -0.19 0.30 -11.36
CA VAL A 44 -1.38 0.30 -12.21
C VAL A 44 -1.87 1.73 -12.47
N PHE A 45 -1.87 2.59 -11.46
CA PHE A 45 -2.30 3.97 -11.63
C PHE A 45 -1.43 4.75 -12.60
N VAL A 46 -0.11 4.54 -12.62
CA VAL A 46 0.79 5.14 -13.63
C VAL A 46 0.37 4.74 -15.04
N ARG A 47 -0.04 3.48 -15.23
CA ARG A 47 -0.34 2.91 -16.56
C ARG A 47 -1.76 3.19 -17.06
N LEU A 48 -2.69 3.56 -16.17
CA LEU A 48 -4.11 3.73 -16.50
C LEU A 48 -4.52 5.20 -16.59
N LYS A 49 -5.45 5.51 -17.50
CA LYS A 49 -6.15 6.80 -17.53
C LYS A 49 -7.13 6.90 -16.36
N ASN A 50 -7.54 8.12 -15.97
CA ASN A 50 -8.43 8.33 -14.81
C ASN A 50 -9.72 7.49 -14.83
N LYS A 51 -10.38 7.36 -16.00
CA LYS A 51 -11.58 6.52 -16.13
C LYS A 51 -11.27 5.04 -15.85
N ASP A 52 -10.17 4.53 -16.41
CA ASP A 52 -9.73 3.14 -16.25
C ASP A 52 -9.26 2.86 -14.82
N ARG A 53 -8.66 3.83 -14.14
CA ARG A 53 -8.29 3.72 -12.71
C ARG A 53 -9.52 3.48 -11.86
N THR A 54 -10.62 4.20 -12.09
CA THR A 54 -11.87 4.00 -11.35
C THR A 54 -12.44 2.61 -11.57
N LEU A 55 -12.43 2.11 -12.81
CA LEU A 55 -12.86 0.75 -13.11
C LEU A 55 -11.97 -0.31 -12.44
N PHE A 56 -10.65 -0.11 -12.43
CA PHE A 56 -9.72 -0.97 -11.70
C PHE A 56 -10.01 -0.97 -10.20
N VAL A 57 -10.21 0.20 -9.58
CA VAL A 57 -10.54 0.29 -8.15
C VAL A 57 -11.85 -0.44 -7.86
N LEU A 58 -12.88 -0.24 -8.69
CA LEU A 58 -14.16 -0.93 -8.54
C LEU A 58 -14.00 -2.44 -8.65
N ALA A 59 -13.30 -2.93 -9.68
CA ALA A 59 -13.03 -4.35 -9.87
C ALA A 59 -12.23 -4.94 -8.70
N LEU A 60 -11.24 -4.22 -8.19
CA LEU A 60 -10.45 -4.63 -7.03
C LEU A 60 -11.30 -4.73 -5.76
N ILE A 61 -12.16 -3.73 -5.51
CA ILE A 61 -13.08 -3.73 -4.36
C ILE A 61 -14.09 -4.88 -4.47
N LEU A 62 -14.68 -5.11 -5.64
CA LEU A 62 -15.63 -6.21 -5.83
C LEU A 62 -14.95 -7.58 -5.64
N THR A 63 -13.77 -7.76 -6.23
CA THR A 63 -13.02 -9.03 -6.15
C THR A 63 -12.60 -9.33 -4.72
N LEU A 64 -12.03 -8.36 -4.01
CA LEU A 64 -11.65 -8.53 -2.61
C LEU A 64 -12.85 -8.59 -1.68
N GLY A 65 -13.94 -7.87 -1.96
CA GLY A 65 -15.16 -7.97 -1.19
C GLY A 65 -15.78 -9.36 -1.24
N PHE A 66 -15.73 -10.00 -2.40
CA PHE A 66 -16.22 -11.36 -2.56
C PHE A 66 -15.29 -12.40 -1.93
N LEU A 67 -13.97 -12.30 -2.18
CA LEU A 67 -13.02 -13.33 -1.77
C LEU A 67 -12.45 -13.15 -0.36
N ARG A 68 -12.26 -11.91 0.08
CA ARG A 68 -11.57 -11.52 1.33
C ARG A 68 -12.22 -10.26 1.95
N PRO A 69 -13.51 -10.30 2.36
CA PRO A 69 -14.23 -9.12 2.84
C PRO A 69 -13.56 -8.42 4.02
N ARG A 70 -12.90 -9.18 4.91
CA ARG A 70 -12.13 -8.65 6.05
C ARG A 70 -10.97 -7.75 5.62
N GLN A 71 -10.40 -7.99 4.44
CA GLN A 71 -9.28 -7.22 3.90
C GLN A 71 -9.70 -5.90 3.25
N LEU A 72 -11.01 -5.70 2.96
CA LEU A 72 -11.51 -4.44 2.40
C LEU A 72 -11.26 -3.25 3.31
N VAL A 73 -11.24 -3.47 4.61
CA VAL A 73 -10.97 -2.43 5.62
C VAL A 73 -9.63 -1.74 5.37
N PHE A 74 -8.60 -2.51 4.99
CA PHE A 74 -7.27 -1.98 4.69
C PHE A 74 -7.17 -1.37 3.29
N MET A 75 -8.11 -1.67 2.40
CA MET A 75 -8.05 -1.23 1.00
C MET A 75 -8.02 0.29 0.88
N VAL A 76 -8.79 1.00 1.71
CA VAL A 76 -8.80 2.47 1.71
C VAL A 76 -7.41 3.01 2.02
N ALA A 77 -6.75 2.46 3.04
CA ALA A 77 -5.38 2.83 3.39
C ALA A 77 -4.40 2.55 2.23
N TYR A 78 -4.51 1.38 1.60
CA TYR A 78 -3.64 1.02 0.49
C TYR A 78 -3.85 1.90 -0.75
N LEU A 79 -5.09 2.31 -1.04
CA LEU A 79 -5.42 3.23 -2.13
C LEU A 79 -4.87 4.63 -1.86
N ILE A 80 -4.96 5.13 -0.63
CA ILE A 80 -4.39 6.43 -0.24
C ILE A 80 -2.87 6.41 -0.42
N ILE A 81 -2.20 5.38 0.09
CA ILE A 81 -0.74 5.22 -0.06
C ILE A 81 -0.37 5.07 -1.54
N GLY A 82 -1.09 4.26 -2.31
CA GLY A 82 -0.85 4.09 -3.75
C GLY A 82 -1.01 5.39 -4.55
N ARG A 83 -2.00 6.23 -4.20
CA ARG A 83 -2.14 7.58 -4.77
C ARG A 83 -1.01 8.52 -4.36
N PHE A 84 -0.57 8.45 -3.11
CA PHE A 84 0.58 9.24 -2.65
C PHE A 84 1.84 8.86 -3.43
N LEU A 85 2.09 7.56 -3.65
CA LEU A 85 3.19 7.10 -4.48
C LEU A 85 3.10 7.66 -5.90
N LEU A 86 1.92 7.66 -6.53
CA LEU A 86 1.71 8.28 -7.84
C LEU A 86 2.12 9.77 -7.84
N GLN A 87 1.80 10.52 -6.78
CA GLN A 87 2.19 11.94 -6.69
C GLN A 87 3.71 12.13 -6.65
N LEU A 88 4.47 11.16 -6.14
CA LEU A 88 5.95 11.20 -6.14
C LEU A 88 6.56 11.14 -7.55
N GLU A 89 5.78 10.78 -8.57
CA GLU A 89 6.21 10.80 -9.97
C GLU A 89 6.42 12.22 -10.51
N ALA A 90 5.74 13.22 -9.92
CA ALA A 90 5.80 14.60 -10.42
C ALA A 90 7.26 15.10 -10.49
N PRO A 91 7.67 15.78 -11.59
CA PRO A 91 9.06 16.25 -11.78
C PRO A 91 9.57 17.11 -10.62
N SER A 92 8.67 17.86 -9.96
CA SER A 92 8.97 18.69 -8.79
C SER A 92 9.30 17.89 -7.50
N LEU A 93 8.94 16.60 -7.46
CA LEU A 93 9.07 15.72 -6.29
C LEU A 93 10.14 14.62 -6.47
N GLN A 94 10.65 14.41 -7.67
CA GLN A 94 11.77 13.48 -7.94
C GLN A 94 13.11 13.91 -7.32
N ASN A 95 13.22 15.14 -6.80
CA ASN A 95 14.45 15.66 -6.24
C ASN A 95 14.99 14.78 -5.10
N ARG A 96 16.22 14.27 -5.27
CA ARG A 96 16.87 13.31 -4.35
C ARG A 96 16.95 13.86 -2.92
N LYS A 97 17.12 15.18 -2.79
CA LYS A 97 17.18 15.91 -1.50
C LYS A 97 15.87 15.86 -0.70
N ARG A 98 14.72 15.63 -1.35
CA ARG A 98 13.41 15.54 -0.67
C ARG A 98 13.01 14.12 -0.28
N THR A 99 13.82 13.10 -0.59
CA THR A 99 13.47 11.69 -0.32
C THR A 99 13.16 11.45 1.16
N GLY A 100 13.96 12.02 2.07
CA GLY A 100 13.71 11.93 3.52
C GLY A 100 12.37 12.53 3.92
N ALA A 101 12.02 13.71 3.38
CA ALA A 101 10.73 14.35 3.66
C ALA A 101 9.54 13.50 3.19
N HIS A 102 9.63 12.87 2.02
CA HIS A 102 8.57 11.96 1.54
C HIS A 102 8.41 10.72 2.42
N VAL A 103 9.52 10.16 2.90
CA VAL A 103 9.48 9.04 3.86
C VAL A 103 8.81 9.46 5.15
N LEU A 104 9.14 10.64 5.69
CA LEU A 104 8.52 11.17 6.91
C LEU A 104 7.02 11.41 6.74
N VAL A 105 6.60 12.05 5.65
CA VAL A 105 5.17 12.27 5.35
C VAL A 105 4.44 10.94 5.24
N LEU A 106 5.01 9.98 4.50
CA LEU A 106 4.40 8.65 4.35
C LEU A 106 4.35 7.88 5.67
N THR A 107 5.35 8.05 6.54
CA THR A 107 5.38 7.47 7.89
C THR A 107 4.25 8.03 8.75
N LEU A 108 4.07 9.36 8.72
CA LEU A 108 3.01 10.03 9.47
C LEU A 108 1.61 9.70 8.95
N LEU A 109 1.46 9.50 7.64
CA LEU A 109 0.19 9.05 7.05
C LEU A 109 -0.11 7.58 7.35
N SER A 110 0.91 6.71 7.32
CA SER A 110 0.73 5.27 7.48
C SER A 110 0.55 4.84 8.93
N MET A 111 1.13 5.55 9.90
CA MET A 111 1.03 5.17 11.31
C MET A 111 -0.43 5.14 11.84
N PRO A 112 -1.26 6.19 11.68
CA PRO A 112 -2.67 6.14 12.09
C PRO A 112 -3.47 5.09 11.32
N LEU A 113 -3.13 4.88 10.04
CA LEU A 113 -3.76 3.85 9.22
C LEU A 113 -3.45 2.44 9.74
N TYR A 114 -2.20 2.16 10.13
CA TYR A 114 -1.85 0.86 10.72
C TYR A 114 -2.46 0.66 12.09
N LEU A 115 -2.37 1.66 12.98
CA LEU A 115 -2.96 1.56 14.31
C LEU A 115 -4.47 1.36 14.22
N GLY A 116 -5.16 2.20 13.44
CA GLY A 116 -6.61 2.09 13.21
C GLY A 116 -6.99 0.74 12.61
N SER A 117 -6.14 0.19 11.75
CA SER A 117 -6.38 -1.10 11.13
C SER A 117 -6.19 -2.29 12.09
N ILE A 118 -5.25 -2.23 13.04
CA ILE A 118 -5.10 -3.23 14.10
C ILE A 118 -6.33 -3.20 15.01
N VAL A 119 -6.77 -2.00 15.41
CA VAL A 119 -7.97 -1.84 16.24
C VAL A 119 -9.23 -2.32 15.51
N LEU A 120 -9.39 -2.00 14.23
CA LEU A 120 -10.52 -2.51 13.44
C LEU A 120 -10.46 -4.03 13.27
N THR A 121 -9.26 -4.60 13.15
CA THR A 121 -9.08 -6.05 13.06
C THR A 121 -9.57 -6.73 14.32
N ASP A 122 -9.19 -6.21 15.50
CA ASP A 122 -9.66 -6.72 16.78
C ASP A 122 -11.19 -6.61 16.91
N LEU A 123 -11.77 -5.47 16.51
CA LEU A 123 -13.23 -5.27 16.54
C LEU A 123 -13.98 -6.22 15.60
N ILE A 124 -13.50 -6.42 14.38
CA ILE A 124 -14.21 -7.19 13.33
C ILE A 124 -13.97 -8.69 13.48
N LEU A 125 -12.77 -9.09 13.91
CA LEU A 125 -12.38 -10.49 14.02
C LEU A 125 -12.54 -11.05 15.44
N GLY A 126 -12.88 -10.20 16.41
CA GLY A 126 -12.93 -10.58 17.83
C GLY A 126 -11.56 -11.01 18.35
N THR A 127 -10.47 -10.48 17.78
CA THR A 127 -9.11 -10.78 18.22
C THR A 127 -8.66 -9.81 19.30
N ASN A 128 -7.62 -10.18 20.04
CA ASN A 128 -7.01 -9.35 21.10
C ASN A 128 -5.59 -8.93 20.72
N ILE A 129 -5.31 -8.68 19.44
CA ILE A 129 -3.95 -8.41 18.94
C ILE A 129 -3.39 -7.14 19.57
N PHE A 130 -4.19 -6.08 19.68
CA PHE A 130 -3.83 -4.82 20.31
C PHE A 130 -3.50 -5.03 21.80
N GLN A 131 -4.37 -5.75 22.53
CA GLN A 131 -4.12 -6.03 23.95
C GLN A 131 -2.87 -6.89 24.14
N ILE A 132 -2.71 -7.98 23.38
CA ILE A 132 -1.53 -8.84 23.44
C ILE A 132 -0.26 -8.02 23.14
N SER A 133 -0.30 -7.18 22.12
CA SER A 133 0.83 -6.31 21.77
C SER A 133 1.15 -5.34 22.91
N MET A 134 0.14 -4.69 23.50
CA MET A 134 0.31 -3.81 24.66
C MET A 134 0.91 -4.55 25.86
N THR A 135 0.48 -5.79 26.14
CA THR A 135 1.01 -6.61 27.22
C THR A 135 2.48 -6.99 26.99
N VAL A 136 2.86 -7.33 25.76
CA VAL A 136 4.26 -7.61 25.39
C VAL A 136 5.18 -6.40 25.68
N PHE A 137 4.66 -5.18 25.51
CA PHE A 137 5.40 -3.96 25.84
C PHE A 137 5.20 -3.47 27.28
N GLY A 138 4.66 -4.31 28.16
CA GLY A 138 4.45 -4.01 29.59
C GLY A 138 3.39 -2.93 29.86
N GLY A 139 2.40 -2.80 28.98
CA GLY A 139 1.34 -1.80 29.07
C GLY A 139 1.78 -0.37 28.71
N ALA A 140 3.04 -0.17 28.32
CA ALA A 140 3.59 1.14 28.02
C ALA A 140 3.20 1.59 26.61
N PHE A 141 2.16 2.42 26.50
CA PHE A 141 1.67 2.97 25.22
C PHE A 141 2.77 3.65 24.39
N LEU A 142 3.66 4.41 25.04
CA LEU A 142 4.78 5.08 24.36
C LEU A 142 5.77 4.09 23.71
N LYS A 143 6.02 2.93 24.35
CA LYS A 143 6.91 1.89 23.79
C LYS A 143 6.25 1.21 22.60
N TYR A 144 4.96 0.91 22.69
CA TYR A 144 4.22 0.35 21.56
C TYR A 144 4.13 1.34 20.39
N GLY A 145 3.85 2.61 20.69
CA GLY A 145 3.80 3.68 19.70
C GLY A 145 5.13 3.90 18.98
N SER A 146 6.27 3.83 19.68
CA SER A 146 7.59 3.96 19.06
C SER A 146 7.94 2.78 18.15
N VAL A 147 7.53 1.56 18.50
CA VAL A 147 7.68 0.39 17.63
C VAL A 147 6.83 0.52 16.36
N LEU A 148 5.57 0.96 16.49
CA LEU A 148 4.72 1.23 15.33
C LEU A 148 5.28 2.33 14.45
N LEU A 149 5.84 3.40 15.05
CA LEU A 149 6.50 4.47 14.32
C LEU A 149 7.70 3.94 13.53
N LEU A 150 8.54 3.11 14.16
CA LEU A 150 9.70 2.50 13.52
C LEU A 150 9.28 1.57 12.36
N GLN A 151 8.27 0.74 12.57
CA GLN A 151 7.74 -0.14 11.53
C GLN A 151 7.15 0.65 10.35
N SER A 152 6.38 1.70 10.66
CA SER A 152 5.82 2.61 9.66
C SER A 152 6.92 3.30 8.86
N PHE A 153 8.00 3.70 9.54
CA PHE A 153 9.18 4.30 8.91
C PHE A 153 9.88 3.32 7.97
N MET A 154 10.12 2.09 8.41
CA MET A 154 10.77 1.05 7.59
C MET A 154 9.95 0.73 6.33
N ILE A 155 8.63 0.56 6.48
CA ILE A 155 7.73 0.31 5.34
C ILE A 155 7.73 1.51 4.39
N SER A 156 7.60 2.73 4.92
CA SER A 156 7.58 3.95 4.12
C SER A 156 8.89 4.17 3.37
N ALA A 157 10.04 3.92 4.02
CA ALA A 157 11.35 4.00 3.40
C ALA A 157 11.49 2.98 2.25
N ALA A 158 11.08 1.74 2.49
CA ALA A 158 11.10 0.69 1.48
C ALA A 158 10.18 1.05 0.30
N GLN A 159 8.96 1.54 0.55
CA GLN A 159 8.03 1.96 -0.49
C GLN A 159 8.59 3.08 -1.36
N VAL A 160 9.07 4.17 -0.75
CA VAL A 160 9.63 5.31 -1.49
C VAL A 160 10.85 4.88 -2.31
N PHE A 161 11.72 4.04 -1.74
CA PHE A 161 12.92 3.56 -2.43
C PHE A 161 12.58 2.66 -3.63
N LEU A 162 11.72 1.66 -3.42
CA LEU A 162 11.27 0.76 -4.48
C LEU A 162 10.52 1.53 -5.56
N TRP A 163 9.63 2.44 -5.17
CA TRP A 163 8.87 3.28 -6.08
C TRP A 163 9.79 4.11 -6.99
N LYS A 164 10.78 4.81 -6.41
CA LYS A 164 11.75 5.58 -7.19
C LYS A 164 12.55 4.71 -8.16
N ARG A 165 12.91 3.48 -7.78
CA ARG A 165 13.57 2.52 -8.69
C ARG A 165 12.65 2.10 -9.83
N ILE A 166 11.40 1.77 -9.54
CA ILE A 166 10.38 1.37 -10.52
C ILE A 166 10.12 2.51 -11.51
N VAL A 167 9.89 3.74 -11.02
CA VAL A 167 9.67 4.93 -11.86
C VAL A 167 10.89 5.22 -12.72
N LYS A 168 12.11 5.21 -12.17
CA LYS A 168 13.34 5.43 -12.95
C LYS A 168 13.48 4.41 -14.09
N THR A 169 13.12 3.15 -13.84
CA THR A 169 13.18 2.08 -14.85
C THR A 169 12.12 2.27 -15.94
N ASN A 170 10.89 2.66 -15.58
CA ASN A 170 9.83 2.92 -16.55
C ASN A 170 10.07 4.20 -17.37
N VAL A 171 10.62 5.28 -16.79
CA VAL A 171 10.95 6.52 -17.54
C VAL A 171 12.01 6.27 -18.63
N ILE A 172 12.93 5.32 -18.40
CA ILE A 172 13.92 4.92 -19.42
C ILE A 172 13.26 4.12 -20.55
N LEU A 173 12.23 3.32 -20.26
CA LEU A 173 11.49 2.55 -21.25
C LEU A 173 10.54 3.40 -22.11
N TYR A 174 9.98 4.49 -21.57
CA TYR A 174 9.07 5.37 -22.30
C TYR A 174 9.75 6.51 -23.08
N LYS A 175 11.05 6.74 -22.89
CA LYS A 175 11.83 7.68 -23.72
C LYS A 175 12.44 7.06 -24.98
N ASN A 176 12.40 5.73 -25.08
CA ASN A 176 13.00 4.96 -26.18
C ASN A 176 11.95 4.27 -27.07
N VAL A 177 10.69 4.73 -27.01
CA VAL A 177 9.60 4.34 -27.93
C VAL A 177 9.08 5.59 -28.60
#